data_AF-A0A8T4Q420-F1
#
_entry.id   AF-A0A8T4Q420-F1
#
_cell.length_a   1.000
_cell.length_b   1.000
_cell.length_c   1.000
_cell.angle_alpha   90.00
_cell.angle_beta   90.00
_cell.angle_gamma   90.00
#
_symmetry.space_group_name_H-M   'P 1'
#
loop_
_entity.id
_entity.type
_entity.pdbx_description
1 polymer ?
#
loop_
_entity_poly.entity_id
_entity_poly.type
_entity_poly.pdbx_seq_one_letter_code
_entity_poly.pdbx_strand_id
1 'polypeptide(L)' 'MALVEITRKGFKCERCGHEWIPNDIKTEPTVCPSCKSPYWNKPKRKR' A
#
# COMPACT_ATOMS: atom_id res chain seq x y z
N MET A 1 -11.53 -26.64 16.03
CA MET A 1 -10.97 -25.30 15.71
C MET A 1 -10.97 -25.17 14.21
N ALA A 2 -11.74 -24.24 13.65
CA ALA A 2 -11.86 -24.06 12.20
C ALA A 2 -10.78 -23.09 11.70
N LEU A 3 -10.09 -23.46 10.63
CA LEU A 3 -9.18 -22.58 9.90
C LEU A 3 -10.01 -21.84 8.84
N VAL A 4 -9.85 -20.52 8.76
CA VAL A 4 -10.49 -19.66 7.75
C VAL A 4 -9.41 -18.85 7.03
N GLU A 5 -9.56 -18.72 5.72
CA GLU A 5 -8.70 -17.90 4.88
C GLU A 5 -9.17 -16.44 4.92
N ILE A 6 -8.30 -15.53 5.36
CA ILE A 6 -8.61 -14.10 5.47
C ILE A 6 -7.91 -13.36 4.33
N THR A 7 -8.68 -12.92 3.34
CA THR A 7 -8.18 -12.07 2.25
C THR A 7 -8.21 -10.60 2.69
N ARG A 8 -7.04 -9.99 2.90
CA ARG A 8 -6.91 -8.58 3.32
C ARG A 8 -6.39 -7.71 2.17
N LYS A 9 -7.01 -6.55 1.94
CA LYS A 9 -6.56 -5.58 0.93
C LYS A 9 -5.37 -4.77 1.49
N GLY A 10 -4.30 -4.67 0.70
CA GLY A 10 -3.12 -3.87 1.00
C GLY A 10 -2.85 -2.84 -0.09
N PHE A 11 -1.97 -1.89 0.22
CA PHE A 11 -1.47 -0.89 -0.72
C PHE A 11 -0.02 -1.22 -1.09
N LYS A 12 0.33 -0.94 -2.35
CA LYS A 12 1.67 -1.09 -2.89
C LYS A 12 2.17 0.25 -3.41
N CYS A 13 3.40 0.62 -3.06
CA CYS A 13 4.03 1.80 -3.62
C CYS A 13 4.67 1.49 -4.98
N GLU A 14 4.21 2.17 -6.02
CA GLU A 14 4.75 2.10 -7.38
C GLU A 14 6.15 2.74 -7.54
N ARG A 15 6.65 3.42 -6.49
CA ARG A 15 7.95 4.09 -6.52
C ARG A 15 9.07 3.30 -5.84
N CYS A 16 8.79 2.72 -4.67
CA CYS A 16 9.76 1.95 -3.89
C CYS A 16 9.45 0.45 -3.82
N GLY A 17 8.27 0.03 -4.27
CA GLY A 17 7.83 -1.36 -4.24
C GLY A 17 7.33 -1.82 -2.86
N HIS A 18 7.32 -0.95 -1.85
CA HIS A 18 6.89 -1.33 -0.50
C HIS A 18 5.39 -1.64 -0.45
N GLU A 19 5.03 -2.77 0.16
CA GLU A 19 3.67 -3.24 0.35
C GLU A 19 3.30 -3.12 1.83
N TRP A 20 2.17 -2.49 2.13
CA TRP A 20 1.67 -2.35 3.50
C TRP A 20 0.18 -2.57 3.55
N ILE A 21 -0.28 -3.05 4.69
CA ILE A 21 -1.69 -3.33 4.92
C ILE A 21 -2.23 -2.25 5.86
N PRO A 22 -3.12 -1.37 5.40
CA PRO A 22 -3.72 -0.36 6.26
C PRO A 22 -4.62 -1.04 7.31
N ASN A 23 -4.72 -0.44 8.49
CA ASN A 23 -5.69 -0.89 9.48
C ASN A 23 -7.12 -0.53 9.08
N ASP A 24 -7.30 0.60 8.41
CA ASP A 24 -8.58 1.08 7.92
C ASP A 24 -8.55 1.18 6.38
N ILE A 25 -9.33 0.33 5.70
CA ILE A 25 -9.41 0.30 4.23
C ILE A 25 -10.14 1.54 3.68
N LYS A 26 -10.94 2.22 4.50
CA LYS A 26 -11.65 3.45 4.11
C LYS A 26 -10.71 4.63 3.98
N THR A 27 -9.60 4.61 4.72
CA THR A 27 -8.63 5.69 4.73
C THR A 27 -7.52 5.40 3.73
N GLU A 28 -7.62 6.00 2.54
CA GLU A 28 -6.53 5.93 1.56
C GLU A 28 -5.27 6.58 2.15
N PRO A 29 -4.12 5.89 2.14
CA PRO A 29 -2.88 6.46 2.66
C PRO A 29 -2.49 7.66 1.79
N THR A 30 -2.22 8.78 2.42
CA THR A 30 -1.74 9.98 1.72
C THR A 30 -0.27 9.88 1.35
N VAL A 31 0.50 9.03 2.06
CA VAL A 31 1.95 8.86 1.88
C VAL A 31 2.36 7.40 2.03
N CYS A 32 3.41 6.98 1.32
CA CYS A 32 4.03 5.67 1.58
C CYS A 32 4.78 5.69 2.92
N PRO A 33 4.61 4.71 3.81
CA PRO A 33 5.31 4.66 5.10
C PRO A 33 6.82 4.46 4.96
N SER A 34 7.30 3.84 3.87
CA SER A 34 8.72 3.59 3.65
C SER A 34 9.45 4.80 3.06
N CYS A 35 9.02 5.29 1.89
CA CYS A 35 9.69 6.40 1.20
C CYS A 35 9.11 7.79 1.53
N LYS A 36 8.08 7.86 2.37
CA LYS A 36 7.32 9.08 2.74
C LYS A 36 6.80 9.87 1.55
N SER A 37 6.68 9.21 0.39
CA SER A 37 6.29 9.89 -0.84
C SER A 37 4.77 9.93 -0.95
N PRO A 38 4.17 11.11 -1.21
CA PRO A 38 2.72 11.21 -1.40
C PRO A 38 2.26 10.56 -2.71
N TYR A 39 3.16 10.44 -3.68
CA TYR A 39 2.87 9.86 -5.00
C TYR A 39 3.10 8.35 -5.05
N TRP A 40 2.79 7.64 -3.97
CA TRP A 40 3.01 6.19 -3.89
C TRP A 40 2.17 5.42 -4.92
N ASN A 41 1.03 5.97 -5.33
CA ASN A 41 0.12 5.43 -6.34
C ASN A 41 0.49 5.82 -7.79
N LYS A 42 1.59 6.54 -8.00
CA LYS A 42 2.02 6.97 -9.32
C LYS A 42 3.37 6.35 -9.67
N PRO A 43 3.49 5.66 -10.82
CA PRO A 43 4.77 5.19 -11.29
C PRO A 43 5.69 6.39 -11.57
N LYS A 44 6.99 6.23 -11.31
CA LYS A 44 7.98 7.24 -11.75
C LYS A 44 7.94 7.29 -13.28
N ARG A 45 7.71 8.47 -13.86
CA ARG A 45 7.92 8.68 -15.31
C ARG A 45 9.38 8.37 -15.61
N LYS A 46 9.64 7.30 -16.37
CA LYS A 46 10.95 7.06 -16.98
C LYS A 46 11.11 8.08 -18.10
N ARG A 47 12.24 8.81 -18.07
CA ARG A 47 12.66 9.73 -19.14
C ARG A 47 13.38 8.96 -20.22
#